data_AF-A0A3M1KEP6-F1
#
_entry.id   AF-A0A3M1KEP6-F1
#
_cell.length_a   1.000
_cell.length_b   1.000
_cell.length_c   1.000
_cell.angle_alpha   90.00
_cell.angle_beta   90.00
_cell.angle_gamma   90.00
#
_symmetry.space_group_name_H-M   'P 1'
#
loop_
_entity.id
_entity.type
_entity.pdbx_description
1 polymer ?
#
loop_
_entity_poly.entity_id
_entity_poly.type
_entity_poly.pdbx_seq_one_letter_code
_entity_poly.pdbx_strand_id
1 'polypeptide(L)'
;MPFNVALTGIRAASVDLEVTGNNIANASTVGYKQSRVEFGDLYANSFLSLGTNPVGDGVRVQNIRQSFAQGNIDFTENGLDLAINGGGFFILSDNGATRYSRAGQFGVDKDGYVVNSVGMRLQGFSANDQGVIGGVLGDLVIQSGNLAPRRTTNVDAQLNLDSSEGVLAQAGYTLTSDGTDVGQVVAGTTNGYGAQTFTVTLGNGTTTTVTTVADESANSIAARFNQIDGIDASASTSATLTATGFNNASGTMRVTINGVPFDNPASLTDLANSINNSPSLVGVSAVLNGSDLVVRDSRGNDLSFTFSGAAGDSFEVQGAGG
;
A
#
# COMPACT_ATOMS: atom_id res chain seq x y z
N MET A 1 35.86 17.64 75.83
CA MET A 1 36.67 17.97 74.62
C MET A 1 35.93 19.00 73.74
N PRO A 2 35.69 20.24 74.20
CA PRO A 2 34.88 21.21 73.45
C PRO A 2 35.55 21.73 72.17
N PHE A 3 36.89 21.73 72.13
CA PHE A 3 37.66 22.22 70.98
C PHE A 3 37.52 21.33 69.73
N ASN A 4 37.41 20.01 69.90
CA ASN A 4 37.21 19.09 68.77
C ASN A 4 35.83 19.26 68.13
N VAL A 5 34.79 19.45 68.95
CA VAL A 5 33.43 19.73 68.49
C VAL A 5 33.39 21.06 67.72
N ALA A 6 34.07 22.10 68.23
CA ALA A 6 34.16 23.39 67.53
C ALA A 6 34.94 23.30 66.22
N LEU A 7 36.09 22.60 66.20
CA LEU A 7 36.93 22.43 65.01
C LEU A 7 36.20 21.65 63.90
N THR A 8 35.51 20.58 64.27
CA THR A 8 34.74 19.75 63.33
C THR A 8 33.53 20.51 62.79
N GLY A 9 32.84 21.29 63.62
CA GLY A 9 31.75 22.17 63.19
C GLY A 9 32.20 23.25 62.19
N ILE A 10 33.31 23.94 62.47
CA ILE A 10 33.86 24.96 61.54
C ILE A 10 34.24 24.33 60.21
N ARG A 11 34.92 23.17 60.22
CA ARG A 11 35.29 22.47 58.98
C ARG A 11 34.08 22.05 58.17
N ALA A 12 33.04 21.51 58.82
CA ALA A 12 31.80 21.13 58.15
C ALA A 12 31.10 22.34 57.52
N ALA A 13 31.04 23.46 58.23
CA ALA A 13 30.49 24.71 57.71
C ALA A 13 31.31 25.27 56.51
N SER A 14 32.64 25.18 56.55
CA SER A 14 33.49 25.58 55.41
C SER A 14 33.17 24.78 54.15
N VAL A 15 33.03 23.45 54.28
CA VAL A 15 32.68 22.59 53.13
C VAL A 15 31.28 22.91 52.60
N ASP A 16 30.32 23.21 53.48
CA ASP A 16 28.98 23.62 53.06
C ASP A 16 28.98 24.93 52.26
N LEU A 17 29.79 25.90 52.71
CA LEU A 17 29.99 27.16 51.99
C LEU A 17 30.69 26.95 50.65
N GLU A 18 31.67 26.04 50.56
CA GLU A 18 32.33 25.69 49.30
C GLU A 18 31.34 25.08 48.29
N VAL A 19 30.53 24.12 48.73
CA VAL A 19 29.52 23.48 47.86
C VAL A 19 28.45 24.49 47.45
N THR A 20 27.99 25.33 48.37
CA THR A 20 27.02 26.40 48.07
C THR A 20 27.60 27.43 47.10
N GLY A 21 28.85 27.86 47.32
CA GLY A 21 29.56 28.76 46.42
C GLY A 21 29.72 28.17 45.02
N ASN A 22 30.07 26.88 44.91
CA ASN A 22 30.17 26.18 43.63
C ASN A 22 28.80 26.08 42.91
N ASN A 23 27.71 25.85 43.65
CA ASN A 23 26.37 25.84 43.07
C ASN A 23 25.96 27.21 42.53
N ILE A 24 26.26 28.29 43.27
CA ILE A 24 25.96 29.66 42.84
C ILE A 24 26.80 30.01 41.60
N ALA A 25 28.09 29.68 41.60
CA ALA A 25 28.98 29.93 40.47
C ALA A 25 28.51 29.22 39.19
N ASN A 26 27.91 28.04 39.31
CA ASN A 26 27.42 27.24 38.18
C ASN A 26 25.91 27.40 37.91
N ALA A 27 25.24 28.39 38.52
CA ALA A 27 23.79 28.55 38.40
C ALA A 27 23.31 28.75 36.94
N SER A 28 24.15 29.32 36.08
CA SER A 28 23.86 29.55 34.66
C SER A 28 24.44 28.47 33.72
N THR A 29 25.10 27.44 34.27
CA THR A 29 25.68 26.37 33.43
C THR A 29 24.60 25.38 33.02
N VAL A 30 24.38 25.23 31.71
CA VAL A 30 23.37 24.33 31.16
C VAL A 30 23.67 22.88 31.55
N GLY A 31 22.65 22.18 32.05
CA GLY A 31 22.77 20.78 32.45
C GLY A 31 23.50 20.55 33.78
N TYR A 32 23.88 21.61 34.51
CA TYR A 32 24.46 21.47 35.86
C TYR A 32 23.45 20.82 36.82
N LYS A 33 23.97 19.98 37.72
CA LYS A 33 23.18 19.32 38.76
C LYS A 33 23.73 19.74 40.12
N GLN A 34 22.89 20.45 40.88
CA GLN A 34 23.21 20.99 42.19
C GLN A 34 23.70 19.91 43.15
N SER A 35 24.74 20.21 43.92
CA SER A 35 25.24 19.33 44.99
C SER A 35 24.80 19.84 46.37
N ARG A 36 24.62 18.93 47.32
CA ARG A 36 24.34 19.25 48.73
C ARG A 36 25.25 18.46 49.66
N VAL A 37 25.65 19.06 50.77
CA VAL A 37 26.43 18.37 51.81
C VAL A 37 25.48 17.58 52.72
N GLU A 38 25.85 16.35 53.01
CA GLU A 38 25.17 15.50 53.98
C GLU A 38 26.09 15.32 55.20
N PHE A 39 25.61 15.72 56.37
CA PHE A 39 26.36 15.68 57.62
C PHE A 39 25.99 14.43 58.43
N GLY A 40 26.97 13.87 59.14
CA GLY A 40 26.78 12.81 60.12
C GLY A 40 27.38 13.20 61.46
N ASP A 41 26.75 12.78 62.55
CA ASP A 41 27.29 12.96 63.90
C ASP A 41 28.51 12.04 64.13
N LEU A 42 29.40 12.48 65.02
CA LEU A 42 30.49 11.67 65.54
C LEU A 42 30.10 11.19 66.94
N TYR A 43 29.96 9.88 67.09
CA TYR A 43 29.63 9.28 68.39
C TYR A 43 30.92 8.99 69.18
N ALA A 44 30.98 9.47 70.41
CA ALA A 44 32.04 9.11 71.34
C ALA A 44 31.81 7.68 71.86
N ASN A 45 32.48 6.70 71.26
CA ASN A 45 32.49 5.34 71.80
C ASN A 45 33.34 5.33 73.10
N SER A 46 32.70 5.53 74.25
CA SER A 46 33.31 5.13 75.52
C SER A 46 33.01 3.65 75.73
N PHE A 47 33.97 2.79 75.36
CA PHE A 47 33.90 1.33 75.52
C PHE A 47 33.74 0.86 76.98
N LEU A 48 33.76 1.76 77.97
CA LEU A 48 33.74 1.46 79.41
C LEU A 48 32.77 2.32 80.25
N SER A 49 31.93 3.16 79.64
CA SER A 49 31.06 4.09 80.40
C SER A 49 29.61 3.60 80.49
N LEU A 50 29.19 3.18 81.68
CA LEU A 50 27.81 2.84 82.09
C LEU A 50 26.89 4.08 82.25
N GLY A 51 27.20 5.21 81.59
CA GLY A 51 26.45 6.46 81.70
C GLY A 51 25.37 6.61 80.63
N THR A 52 24.13 6.90 81.03
CA THR A 52 22.93 7.05 80.17
C THR A 52 22.91 8.28 79.26
N ASN A 53 23.99 9.09 79.21
CA ASN A 53 24.07 10.32 78.40
C ASN A 53 25.46 10.49 77.74
N PRO A 54 25.76 9.79 76.64
CA PRO A 54 26.99 10.04 75.88
C PRO A 54 27.00 11.45 75.29
N VAL A 55 28.06 12.21 75.54
CA VAL A 55 28.29 13.53 74.93
C VAL A 55 28.84 13.33 73.51
N GLY A 56 28.25 13.97 72.50
CA GLY A 56 28.69 13.86 71.10
C GLY A 56 30.10 14.41 70.86
N ASP A 57 30.81 13.85 69.88
CA ASP A 57 32.21 14.20 69.54
C ASP A 57 32.33 15.13 68.33
N GLY A 58 31.22 15.74 67.90
CA GLY A 58 31.16 16.70 66.81
C GLY A 58 30.44 16.16 65.58
N VAL A 59 30.80 16.70 64.41
CA VAL A 59 30.14 16.42 63.12
C VAL A 59 31.18 16.10 62.05
N ARG A 60 30.82 15.29 61.06
CA ARG A 60 31.63 15.10 59.86
C ARG A 60 30.78 15.25 58.61
N VAL A 61 31.43 15.63 57.52
CA VAL A 61 30.82 15.51 56.18
C VAL A 61 30.79 14.03 55.83
N GLN A 62 29.60 13.49 55.64
CA GLN A 62 29.40 12.09 55.28
C GLN A 62 29.44 11.90 53.76
N ASN A 63 28.84 12.83 53.02
CA ASN A 63 28.79 12.78 51.57
C ASN A 63 28.55 14.17 50.97
N ILE A 64 28.92 14.34 49.70
CA ILE A 64 28.46 15.45 48.85
C ILE A 64 27.62 14.82 47.74
N ARG A 65 26.30 14.96 47.84
CA ARG A 65 25.36 14.28 46.96
C ARG A 65 24.85 15.22 45.89
N GLN A 66 24.88 14.76 44.65
CA GLN A 66 24.30 15.45 43.51
C GLN A 66 22.78 15.21 43.42
N SER A 67 22.02 16.28 43.13
CA SER A 67 20.58 16.23 42.92
C SER A 67 20.26 16.14 41.43
N PHE A 68 19.58 15.08 41.01
CA PHE A 68 19.16 14.86 39.62
C PHE A 68 17.77 15.40 39.29
N ALA A 69 17.22 16.29 40.13
CA ALA A 69 15.95 16.94 39.85
C ALA A 69 15.97 17.66 38.48
N GLN A 70 14.81 17.71 37.82
CA GLN A 70 14.64 18.41 36.55
C GLN A 70 14.64 19.93 36.81
N GLY A 71 15.44 20.67 36.04
CA GLY A 71 15.42 22.12 36.05
C GLY A 71 14.46 22.68 34.99
N ASN A 72 14.38 24.00 34.91
CA ASN A 72 13.62 24.68 33.86
C ASN A 72 14.22 24.37 32.48
N ILE A 73 13.36 24.32 31.47
CA ILE A 73 13.75 24.16 30.07
C ILE A 73 13.38 25.47 29.38
N ASP A 74 14.39 26.16 28.87
CA ASP A 74 14.23 27.38 28.08
C ASP A 74 14.36 27.02 26.59
N PHE A 75 13.51 27.62 25.75
CA PHE A 75 13.55 27.41 24.31
C PHE A 75 14.62 28.30 23.68
N THR A 76 15.31 27.77 22.66
CA THR A 76 16.28 28.50 21.85
C THR A 76 15.87 28.46 20.37
N GLU A 77 16.53 29.27 19.56
CA GLU A 77 16.28 29.33 18.10
C GLU A 77 17.15 28.35 17.30
N ASN A 78 18.04 27.59 17.96
CA ASN A 78 18.95 26.65 17.32
C ASN A 78 18.37 25.23 17.31
N GLY A 79 18.24 24.62 16.13
CA GLY A 79 17.69 23.27 15.97
C GLY A 79 18.56 22.14 16.57
N LEU A 80 19.84 22.41 16.87
CA LEU A 80 20.74 21.44 17.52
C LEU A 80 20.87 21.64 19.03
N ASP A 81 20.15 22.61 19.61
CA ASP A 81 20.03 22.72 21.05
C ASP A 81 18.92 21.78 21.54
N LEU A 82 19.33 20.72 22.24
CA LEU A 82 18.42 19.65 22.68
C LEU A 82 18.33 19.63 24.20
N ALA A 83 17.11 19.49 24.71
CA ALA A 83 16.85 19.24 26.12
C ALA A 83 16.09 17.93 26.28
N ILE A 84 16.51 17.11 27.24
CA ILE A 84 15.75 15.92 27.63
C ILE A 84 14.76 16.34 28.73
N ASN A 85 13.51 15.90 28.61
CA ASN A 85 12.50 16.02 29.65
C ASN A 85 12.34 14.65 30.34
N GLY A 86 12.59 14.59 31.65
CA GLY A 86 12.57 13.33 32.42
C GLY A 86 13.94 12.67 32.55
N GLY A 87 13.98 11.38 32.90
CA GLY A 87 15.24 10.66 33.12
C GLY A 87 16.03 10.42 31.82
N GLY A 88 17.36 10.55 31.87
CA GLY A 88 18.24 10.19 30.74
C GLY A 88 19.51 11.04 30.64
N PHE A 89 20.39 10.67 29.71
CA PHE A 89 21.60 11.44 29.36
C PHE A 89 21.87 11.31 27.86
N PHE A 90 22.48 12.33 27.28
CA PHE A 90 23.12 12.21 25.98
C PHE A 90 24.39 11.38 26.13
N ILE A 91 24.63 10.51 25.15
CA ILE A 91 25.84 9.71 25.06
C ILE A 91 26.79 10.41 24.10
N LEU A 92 28.01 10.67 24.55
CA LEU A 92 29.05 11.33 23.77
C LEU A 92 30.25 10.40 23.63
N SER A 93 30.97 10.52 22.51
CA SER A 93 32.26 9.88 22.28
C SER A 93 33.35 10.92 22.35
N ASP A 94 34.29 10.72 23.27
CA ASP A 94 35.53 11.47 23.38
C ASP A 94 36.67 10.56 22.91
N ASN A 95 37.03 10.65 21.63
CA ASN A 95 38.06 9.82 21.01
C ASN A 95 37.86 8.30 21.24
N GLY A 96 36.60 7.84 21.23
CA GLY A 96 36.21 6.44 21.48
C GLY A 96 35.84 6.13 22.93
N ALA A 97 36.08 7.03 23.88
CA ALA A 97 35.61 6.89 25.25
C ALA A 97 34.18 7.41 25.40
N THR A 98 33.29 6.57 25.95
CA THR A 98 31.90 6.96 26.21
C THR A 98 31.80 7.92 27.39
N ARG A 99 31.11 9.05 27.19
CA ARG A 99 30.78 10.05 28.21
C ARG A 99 29.27 10.30 28.24
N TYR A 100 28.78 10.77 29.38
CA TYR A 100 27.37 11.11 29.56
C TYR A 100 27.24 12.59 29.89
N SER A 101 26.33 13.28 29.22
CA SER A 101 26.07 14.70 29.45
C SER A 101 24.58 14.99 29.49
N ARG A 102 24.20 16.01 30.26
CA ARG A 102 22.85 16.59 30.22
C ARG A 102 22.81 17.92 29.47
N ALA A 103 23.98 18.52 29.22
CA ALA A 103 24.09 19.69 28.35
C ALA A 103 23.90 19.25 26.89
N GLY A 104 22.88 19.79 26.23
CA GLY A 104 22.58 19.49 24.84
C GLY A 104 22.82 20.66 23.90
N GLN A 105 23.87 21.45 24.17
CA GLN A 105 24.35 22.47 23.25
C GLN A 105 25.26 21.78 22.22
N PHE A 106 24.71 21.49 21.04
CA PHE A 106 25.44 20.82 19.96
C PHE A 106 25.59 21.72 18.73
N GLY A 107 26.63 21.47 17.97
CA GLY A 107 26.90 22.06 16.67
C GLY A 107 27.38 20.99 15.69
N VAL A 108 27.64 21.39 14.45
CA VAL A 108 28.19 20.51 13.42
C VAL A 108 29.65 20.89 13.18
N ASP A 109 30.55 19.90 13.16
CA ASP A 109 31.95 20.13 12.81
C ASP A 109 32.17 20.18 11.28
N LYS A 110 33.41 20.44 10.87
CA LYS A 110 33.79 20.52 9.44
C LYS A 110 33.56 19.23 8.65
N ASP A 111 33.51 18.09 9.33
CA ASP A 111 33.34 16.76 8.73
C ASP A 111 31.88 16.30 8.80
N GLY A 112 30.98 17.15 9.33
CA GLY A 112 29.55 16.87 9.45
C GLY A 112 29.14 16.17 10.74
N TYR A 113 30.07 15.87 11.67
CA TYR A 113 29.71 15.25 12.94
C TYR A 113 28.98 16.23 13.85
N VAL A 114 27.97 15.72 14.56
CA VAL A 114 27.32 16.50 15.62
C VAL A 114 28.20 16.45 16.87
N VAL A 115 28.71 17.60 17.30
CA VAL A 115 29.68 17.73 18.40
C VAL A 115 29.21 18.72 19.45
N ASN A 116 29.68 18.57 20.70
CA ASN A 116 29.52 19.61 21.72
C ASN A 116 30.63 20.67 21.64
N SER A 117 30.59 21.67 22.52
CA SER A 117 31.56 22.78 22.59
C SER A 117 33.01 22.35 22.84
N VAL A 118 33.26 21.12 23.29
CA VAL A 118 34.60 20.56 23.56
C VAL A 118 35.03 19.58 22.46
N GLY A 119 34.22 19.40 21.41
CA GLY A 119 34.52 18.52 20.28
C GLY A 119 34.18 17.04 20.49
N MET A 120 33.46 16.68 21.57
CA MET A 120 32.97 15.32 21.76
C MET A 120 31.79 15.04 20.84
N ARG A 121 31.75 13.88 20.21
CA ARG A 121 30.75 13.50 19.19
C ARG A 121 29.49 12.92 19.83
N LEU A 122 28.34 13.45 19.45
CA LEU A 122 27.04 12.91 19.86
C LEU A 122 26.82 11.53 19.24
N GLN A 123 26.48 10.57 20.09
CA GLN A 123 26.18 9.21 19.67
C GLN A 123 24.68 9.06 19.40
N GLY A 124 24.35 8.28 18.37
CA GLY A 124 22.99 7.96 18.01
C GLY A 124 22.92 6.73 17.11
N PHE A 125 21.73 6.50 16.57
CA PHE A 125 21.48 5.43 15.63
C PHE A 125 21.38 6.03 14.23
N SER A 126 22.33 5.72 13.37
CA SER A 126 22.32 6.20 11.99
C SER A 126 21.33 5.40 11.13
N ALA A 127 20.72 6.07 10.16
CA ALA A 127 19.94 5.42 9.13
C ALA A 127 20.87 4.88 8.03
N ASN A 128 20.52 3.74 7.46
CA ASN A 128 21.17 3.23 6.24
C ASN A 128 20.63 3.93 4.98
N ASP A 129 21.17 3.59 3.80
CA ASP A 129 20.76 4.17 2.51
C ASP A 129 19.27 3.95 2.15
N GLN A 130 18.60 3.02 2.84
CA GLN A 130 17.17 2.75 2.68
C GLN A 130 16.31 3.53 3.68
N GLY A 131 16.91 4.37 4.53
CA GLY A 131 16.22 5.13 5.59
C GLY A 131 15.89 4.30 6.83
N VAL A 132 16.39 3.06 6.93
CA VAL A 132 16.17 2.20 8.09
C VAL A 132 17.18 2.54 9.17
N ILE A 133 16.69 2.90 10.35
CA ILE A 133 17.52 3.21 11.53
C ILE A 133 18.07 1.91 12.10
N GLY A 134 19.40 1.80 12.20
CA GLY A 134 20.08 0.64 12.78
C GLY A 134 19.95 0.57 14.30
N GLY A 135 20.29 -0.58 14.88
CA GLY A 135 20.36 -0.76 16.34
C GLY A 135 21.74 -0.58 16.95
N VAL A 136 22.74 -0.22 16.13
CA VAL A 136 24.13 -0.03 16.58
C VAL A 136 24.36 1.44 16.85
N LEU A 137 24.82 1.74 18.07
CA LEU A 137 25.19 3.09 18.47
C LEU A 137 26.49 3.50 17.77
N GLY A 138 26.51 4.70 17.19
CA GLY A 138 27.70 5.28 16.58
C GLY A 138 27.64 6.81 16.50
N ASP A 139 28.66 7.41 15.90
CA ASP A 139 28.75 8.86 15.70
C ASP A 139 27.63 9.37 14.78
N LEU A 140 26.92 10.40 15.21
CA LEU A 140 25.90 11.06 14.38
C LEU A 140 26.56 12.01 13.38
N VAL A 141 26.29 11.79 12.09
CA VAL A 141 26.83 12.60 10.98
C VAL A 141 25.68 13.19 10.17
N ILE A 142 25.73 14.50 9.96
CA ILE A 142 24.85 15.22 9.05
C ILE A 142 25.51 15.29 7.69
N GLN A 143 25.03 14.47 6.75
CA GLN A 143 25.50 14.48 5.37
C GLN A 143 24.80 15.60 4.60
N SER A 144 25.54 16.65 4.23
CA SER A 144 25.05 17.73 3.36
C SER A 144 25.21 17.40 1.85
N GLY A 145 25.49 16.14 1.53
CA GLY A 145 25.67 15.69 0.15
C GLY A 145 24.35 15.67 -0.63
N ASN A 146 24.42 15.78 -1.95
CA ASN A 146 23.27 15.59 -2.82
C ASN A 146 22.74 14.17 -2.71
N LEU A 147 21.43 14.02 -2.50
CA LEU A 147 20.77 12.73 -2.64
C LEU A 147 20.71 12.33 -4.13
N ALA A 148 21.02 11.07 -4.43
CA ALA A 148 20.87 10.53 -5.77
C ALA A 148 19.38 10.51 -6.17
N PRO A 149 19.03 10.85 -7.41
CA PRO A 149 17.65 10.77 -7.88
C PRO A 149 17.14 9.33 -7.83
N ARG A 150 15.90 9.13 -7.41
CA ARG A 150 15.24 7.83 -7.42
C ARG A 150 14.32 7.75 -8.63
N ARG A 151 14.50 6.72 -9.47
CA ARG A 151 13.66 6.47 -10.64
C ARG A 151 12.23 6.17 -10.20
N THR A 152 11.25 6.81 -10.85
CA THR A 152 9.83 6.49 -10.67
C THR A 152 9.58 5.03 -11.03
N THR A 153 9.06 4.24 -10.10
CA THR A 153 8.70 2.83 -10.34
C THR A 153 7.23 2.66 -10.67
N ASN A 154 6.37 3.45 -10.02
CA ASN A 154 4.92 3.41 -10.21
C ASN A 154 4.38 4.83 -10.42
N VAL A 155 3.36 4.93 -11.28
CA VAL A 155 2.52 6.10 -11.43
C VAL A 155 1.09 5.61 -11.27
N ASP A 156 0.37 6.15 -10.29
CA ASP A 156 -1.05 5.92 -10.13
C ASP A 156 -1.81 7.13 -10.66
N ALA A 157 -2.83 6.89 -11.48
CA ALA A 157 -3.61 7.92 -12.13
C ALA A 157 -5.09 7.59 -11.98
N GLN A 158 -5.76 8.35 -11.11
CA GLN A 158 -7.21 8.30 -10.99
C GLN A 158 -7.81 9.39 -11.88
N LEU A 159 -8.46 8.97 -12.95
CA LEU A 159 -9.10 9.87 -13.91
C LEU A 159 -10.61 9.68 -13.83
N ASN A 160 -11.34 10.80 -13.80
CA ASN A 160 -12.77 10.80 -14.01
C ASN A 160 -13.02 11.23 -15.46
N LEU A 161 -13.43 10.29 -16.31
CA LEU A 161 -13.63 10.52 -17.74
C LEU A 161 -15.11 10.81 -18.01
N ASP A 162 -15.37 11.75 -18.92
CA ASP A 162 -16.72 12.11 -19.33
C ASP A 162 -17.34 10.96 -20.14
N SER A 163 -18.48 10.44 -19.67
CA SER A 163 -19.19 9.34 -20.35
C SER A 163 -19.80 9.75 -21.70
N SER A 164 -19.85 11.05 -22.01
CA SER A 164 -20.39 11.58 -23.26
C SER A 164 -19.33 11.78 -24.36
N GLU A 165 -18.03 11.67 -24.03
CA GLU A 165 -16.96 11.83 -25.01
C GLU A 165 -16.83 10.57 -25.89
N GLY A 166 -16.74 10.76 -27.20
CA GLY A 166 -16.53 9.66 -28.14
C GLY A 166 -15.14 9.04 -28.00
N VAL A 167 -15.01 7.74 -28.23
CA VAL A 167 -13.72 7.03 -28.20
C VAL A 167 -12.79 7.61 -29.29
N LEU A 168 -11.78 8.39 -28.89
CA LEU A 168 -10.88 9.10 -29.81
C LEU A 168 -9.89 8.19 -30.55
N ALA A 169 -9.66 6.96 -30.08
CA ALA A 169 -8.86 5.96 -30.79
C ALA A 169 -9.25 4.52 -30.38
N GLN A 170 -9.69 3.73 -31.36
CA GLN A 170 -9.84 2.29 -31.27
C GLN A 170 -8.89 1.66 -32.30
N ALA A 171 -7.80 1.04 -31.85
CA ALA A 171 -6.96 0.21 -32.71
C ALA A 171 -7.33 -1.25 -32.48
N GLY A 172 -8.35 -1.70 -33.21
CA GLY A 172 -8.79 -3.08 -33.26
C GLY A 172 -9.39 -3.33 -34.64
N TYR A 173 -9.05 -4.46 -35.25
CA TYR A 173 -9.75 -4.92 -36.45
C TYR A 173 -11.02 -5.61 -35.98
N THR A 174 -12.17 -4.97 -36.21
CA THR A 174 -13.46 -5.67 -36.14
C THR A 174 -13.61 -6.46 -37.43
N LEU A 175 -13.55 -7.79 -37.34
CA LEU A 175 -13.90 -8.69 -38.44
C LEU A 175 -15.41 -8.95 -38.34
N THR A 176 -16.18 -8.33 -39.22
CA THR A 176 -17.58 -8.68 -39.46
C THR A 176 -17.63 -9.70 -40.61
N SER A 177 -18.33 -10.82 -40.39
CA SER A 177 -18.70 -11.78 -41.44
C SER A 177 -20.22 -11.80 -41.48
N ASP A 178 -20.78 -11.58 -42.66
CA ASP A 178 -22.22 -11.35 -42.84
C ASP A 178 -22.97 -12.62 -43.30
N GLY A 179 -22.28 -13.74 -43.53
CA GLY A 179 -22.91 -14.99 -43.98
C GLY A 179 -23.80 -14.80 -45.22
N THR A 180 -23.54 -13.79 -46.07
CA THR A 180 -24.47 -13.33 -47.12
C THR A 180 -24.70 -14.30 -48.29
N ASP A 181 -24.22 -15.53 -48.21
CA ASP A 181 -24.69 -16.60 -49.10
C ASP A 181 -26.13 -17.07 -48.77
N VAL A 182 -26.75 -16.59 -47.68
CA VAL A 182 -28.14 -16.91 -47.32
C VAL A 182 -29.14 -15.92 -47.94
N GLY A 183 -29.24 -15.96 -49.28
CA GLY A 183 -30.33 -15.32 -50.04
C GLY A 183 -31.64 -16.12 -50.08
N GLN A 184 -31.68 -17.28 -49.42
CA GLN A 184 -32.84 -18.16 -49.26
C GLN A 184 -32.68 -18.94 -47.94
N VAL A 185 -33.77 -19.15 -47.21
CA VAL A 185 -33.80 -20.01 -46.02
C VAL A 185 -33.43 -21.44 -46.43
N VAL A 186 -32.17 -21.84 -46.19
CA VAL A 186 -31.73 -23.23 -46.36
C VAL A 186 -31.62 -23.86 -44.97
N ALA A 187 -32.37 -24.92 -44.72
CA ALA A 187 -32.21 -25.71 -43.51
C ALA A 187 -30.79 -26.30 -43.46
N GLY A 188 -30.04 -26.00 -42.39
CA GLY A 188 -28.73 -26.61 -42.12
C GLY A 188 -27.49 -25.78 -42.53
N THR A 189 -27.59 -24.45 -42.60
CA THR A 189 -26.41 -23.58 -42.83
C THR A 189 -25.52 -23.50 -41.59
N THR A 190 -24.21 -23.59 -41.79
CA THR A 190 -23.17 -23.35 -40.76
C THR A 190 -22.86 -21.85 -40.65
N ASN A 191 -21.94 -21.45 -39.75
CA ASN A 191 -21.56 -20.04 -39.56
C ASN A 191 -20.84 -19.42 -40.79
N GLY A 192 -20.44 -20.24 -41.78
CA GLY A 192 -19.91 -19.77 -43.06
C GLY A 192 -18.48 -19.26 -43.01
N TYR A 193 -17.77 -19.43 -41.87
CA TYR A 193 -16.36 -19.05 -41.79
C TYR A 193 -15.50 -19.95 -42.68
N GLY A 194 -14.82 -19.37 -43.68
CA GLY A 194 -13.80 -20.08 -44.44
C GLY A 194 -12.53 -20.32 -43.62
N ALA A 195 -11.71 -21.30 -44.03
CA ALA A 195 -10.38 -21.50 -43.44
C ALA A 195 -9.47 -20.29 -43.75
N GLN A 196 -8.83 -19.73 -42.72
CA GLN A 196 -8.02 -18.52 -42.85
C GLN A 196 -6.66 -18.70 -42.17
N THR A 197 -5.66 -17.94 -42.64
CA THR A 197 -4.31 -17.93 -42.06
C THR A 197 -3.95 -16.50 -41.69
N PHE A 198 -3.71 -16.26 -40.40
CA PHE A 198 -3.36 -14.97 -39.82
C PHE A 198 -1.89 -14.95 -39.46
N THR A 199 -1.18 -13.89 -39.81
CA THR A 199 0.19 -13.64 -39.32
C THR A 199 0.12 -12.55 -38.26
N VAL A 200 0.36 -12.92 -37.01
CA VAL A 200 0.40 -11.98 -35.88
C VAL A 200 1.83 -11.53 -35.66
N THR A 201 2.07 -10.22 -35.60
CA THR A 201 3.37 -9.65 -35.24
C THR A 201 3.28 -9.10 -33.81
N LEU A 202 4.08 -9.66 -32.90
CA LEU A 202 4.13 -9.25 -31.49
C LEU A 202 4.98 -7.98 -31.33
N GLY A 203 4.81 -7.28 -30.19
CA GLY A 203 5.53 -6.02 -29.90
C GLY A 203 7.05 -6.12 -29.86
N ASN A 204 7.61 -7.35 -29.78
CA ASN A 204 9.04 -7.63 -29.89
C ASN A 204 9.52 -7.90 -31.33
N GLY A 205 8.63 -7.77 -32.33
CA GLY A 205 8.90 -8.03 -33.75
C GLY A 205 8.81 -9.49 -34.18
N THR A 206 8.52 -10.42 -33.27
CA THR A 206 8.35 -11.85 -33.60
C THR A 206 7.01 -12.07 -34.30
N THR A 207 6.98 -12.94 -35.30
CA THR A 207 5.74 -13.30 -36.00
C THR A 207 5.31 -14.72 -35.65
N THR A 208 4.01 -14.89 -35.43
CA THR A 208 3.36 -16.18 -35.17
C THR A 208 2.18 -16.34 -36.11
N THR A 209 2.02 -17.51 -36.69
CA THR A 209 0.89 -17.80 -37.60
C THR A 209 -0.22 -18.55 -36.87
N VAL A 210 -1.45 -18.07 -37.00
CA VAL A 210 -2.66 -18.75 -36.53
C VAL A 210 -3.48 -19.17 -37.74
N THR A 211 -3.79 -20.46 -37.85
CA THR A 211 -4.68 -20.98 -38.89
C THR A 211 -6.01 -21.38 -38.27
N THR A 212 -7.12 -20.91 -38.84
CA THR A 212 -8.47 -21.35 -38.51
C THR A 212 -8.97 -22.35 -39.55
N VAL A 213 -9.82 -23.27 -39.12
CA VAL A 213 -10.50 -24.20 -40.02
C VAL A 213 -11.85 -23.65 -40.45
N ALA A 214 -12.41 -24.20 -41.54
CA ALA A 214 -13.75 -23.82 -41.96
C ALA A 214 -14.78 -24.18 -40.87
N ASP A 215 -15.80 -23.32 -40.72
CA ASP A 215 -16.90 -23.42 -39.77
C ASP A 215 -16.49 -23.41 -38.27
N GLU A 216 -15.27 -22.99 -37.95
CA GLU A 216 -14.81 -22.89 -36.57
C GLU A 216 -15.54 -21.77 -35.80
N SER A 217 -16.07 -22.07 -34.61
CA SER A 217 -16.81 -21.08 -33.81
C SER A 217 -15.91 -19.90 -33.39
N ALA A 218 -16.49 -18.71 -33.26
CA ALA A 218 -15.74 -17.51 -32.89
C ALA A 218 -15.02 -17.67 -31.53
N ASN A 219 -15.61 -18.41 -30.60
CA ASN A 219 -14.99 -18.78 -29.33
C ASN A 219 -13.69 -19.58 -29.53
N SER A 220 -13.72 -20.59 -30.40
CA SER A 220 -12.55 -21.45 -30.66
C SER A 220 -11.43 -20.66 -31.35
N ILE A 221 -11.81 -19.74 -32.25
CA ILE A 221 -10.87 -18.81 -32.88
C ILE A 221 -10.21 -17.92 -31.82
N ALA A 222 -11.00 -17.25 -30.96
CA ALA A 222 -10.46 -16.41 -29.89
C ALA A 222 -9.58 -17.20 -28.91
N ALA A 223 -9.96 -18.43 -28.57
CA ALA A 223 -9.17 -19.31 -27.72
C ALA A 223 -7.80 -19.65 -28.32
N ARG A 224 -7.68 -19.79 -29.65
CA ARG A 224 -6.37 -19.97 -30.32
C ARG A 224 -5.49 -18.73 -30.21
N PHE A 225 -6.08 -17.54 -30.36
CA PHE A 225 -5.33 -16.30 -30.19
C PHE A 225 -4.84 -16.13 -28.75
N ASN A 226 -5.64 -16.53 -27.76
CA ASN A 226 -5.27 -16.51 -26.34
C ASN A 226 -4.16 -17.50 -25.95
N GLN A 227 -3.76 -18.42 -26.84
CA GLN A 227 -2.59 -19.28 -26.61
C GLN A 227 -1.27 -18.57 -26.91
N ILE A 228 -1.31 -17.38 -27.50
CA ILE A 228 -0.12 -16.59 -27.79
C ILE A 228 0.12 -15.60 -26.65
N ASP A 229 1.28 -15.70 -26.02
CA ASP A 229 1.68 -14.80 -24.93
C ASP A 229 1.60 -13.33 -25.37
N GLY A 230 0.84 -12.54 -24.61
CA GLY A 230 0.65 -11.12 -24.86
C GLY A 230 -0.54 -10.77 -25.76
N ILE A 231 -1.39 -11.74 -26.12
CA ILE A 231 -2.66 -11.51 -26.81
C ILE A 231 -3.82 -11.80 -25.87
N ASP A 232 -4.78 -10.88 -25.81
CA ASP A 232 -6.09 -11.09 -25.20
C ASP A 232 -7.16 -10.90 -26.28
N ALA A 233 -7.86 -11.99 -26.60
CA ALA A 233 -8.87 -12.09 -27.63
C ALA A 233 -10.20 -12.52 -27.01
N SER A 234 -11.27 -11.82 -27.36
CA SER A 234 -12.64 -12.13 -26.97
C SER A 234 -13.50 -12.36 -28.22
N ALA A 235 -14.59 -13.11 -28.06
CA ALA A 235 -15.53 -13.39 -29.12
C ALA A 235 -16.97 -13.27 -28.63
N SER A 236 -17.86 -12.88 -29.53
CA SER A 236 -19.30 -12.93 -29.31
C SER A 236 -20.00 -13.31 -30.61
N THR A 237 -21.13 -14.00 -30.49
CA THR A 237 -21.95 -14.41 -31.64
C THR A 237 -23.34 -13.85 -31.44
N SER A 238 -23.95 -13.32 -32.50
CA SER A 238 -25.32 -12.81 -32.44
C SER A 238 -26.13 -13.23 -33.66
N ALA A 239 -27.41 -13.51 -33.42
CA ALA A 239 -28.40 -13.78 -34.45
C ALA A 239 -29.68 -13.01 -34.14
N THR A 240 -30.39 -12.56 -35.18
CA THR A 240 -31.60 -11.77 -35.07
C THR A 240 -32.78 -12.57 -35.58
N LEU A 241 -33.79 -12.74 -34.74
CA LEU A 241 -35.10 -13.27 -35.12
C LEU A 241 -35.97 -12.09 -35.52
N THR A 242 -36.45 -12.06 -36.76
CA THR A 242 -37.27 -10.95 -37.25
C THR A 242 -38.71 -11.09 -36.79
N ALA A 243 -39.31 -9.98 -36.37
CA ALA A 243 -40.71 -9.95 -35.93
C ALA A 243 -41.67 -10.36 -37.05
N THR A 244 -41.36 -9.99 -38.29
CA THR A 244 -42.15 -10.36 -39.47
C THR A 244 -42.05 -11.84 -39.82
N GLY A 245 -40.95 -12.49 -39.41
CA GLY A 245 -40.71 -13.90 -39.62
C GLY A 245 -41.25 -14.81 -38.51
N PHE A 246 -41.63 -14.24 -37.36
CA PHE A 246 -42.16 -14.99 -36.21
C PHE A 246 -43.69 -14.98 -36.17
N ASN A 247 -44.31 -16.15 -36.33
CA ASN A 247 -45.74 -16.36 -36.17
C ASN A 247 -46.04 -17.70 -35.52
N ASN A 248 -46.62 -17.72 -34.33
CA ASN A 248 -47.10 -18.92 -33.65
C ASN A 248 -48.64 -18.95 -33.68
N ALA A 249 -49.20 -19.21 -34.87
CA ALA A 249 -50.63 -19.24 -35.08
C ALA A 249 -51.28 -20.48 -34.45
N SER A 250 -50.53 -21.58 -34.32
CA SER A 250 -51.03 -22.85 -33.81
C SER A 250 -51.10 -22.92 -32.28
N GLY A 251 -50.33 -22.08 -31.57
CA GLY A 251 -50.15 -22.20 -30.12
C GLY A 251 -49.39 -23.47 -29.70
N THR A 252 -48.68 -24.12 -30.63
CA THR A 252 -47.94 -25.38 -30.39
C THR A 252 -46.49 -25.31 -30.86
N MET A 253 -46.00 -24.12 -31.26
CA MET A 253 -44.62 -23.93 -31.71
C MET A 253 -43.63 -24.31 -30.61
N ARG A 254 -42.58 -25.04 -30.97
CA ARG A 254 -41.37 -25.26 -30.16
C ARG A 254 -40.15 -24.72 -30.89
N VAL A 255 -39.46 -23.79 -30.25
CA VAL A 255 -38.17 -23.25 -30.70
C VAL A 255 -37.09 -23.87 -29.82
N THR A 256 -36.02 -24.38 -30.41
CA THR A 256 -34.90 -24.96 -29.67
C THR A 256 -33.63 -24.21 -30.04
N ILE A 257 -32.95 -23.66 -29.03
CA ILE A 257 -31.72 -22.88 -29.19
C ILE A 257 -30.61 -23.64 -28.49
N ASN A 258 -29.53 -23.98 -29.21
CA ASN A 258 -28.40 -24.76 -28.67
C ASN A 258 -28.85 -26.03 -27.91
N GLY A 259 -29.88 -26.70 -28.44
CA GLY A 259 -30.45 -27.93 -27.88
C GLY A 259 -31.44 -27.71 -26.72
N VAL A 260 -31.67 -26.48 -26.28
CA VAL A 260 -32.62 -26.15 -25.20
C VAL A 260 -33.99 -25.78 -25.79
N PRO A 261 -35.06 -26.55 -25.49
CA PRO A 261 -36.39 -26.30 -26.03
C PRO A 261 -37.13 -25.18 -25.26
N PHE A 262 -37.87 -24.37 -26.01
CA PHE A 262 -38.79 -23.33 -25.57
C PHE A 262 -40.15 -23.59 -26.18
N ASP A 263 -41.08 -24.01 -25.33
CA ASP A 263 -42.42 -24.42 -25.73
C ASP A 263 -43.39 -23.24 -25.77
N ASN A 264 -44.13 -23.15 -26.87
CA ASN A 264 -45.21 -22.21 -27.13
C ASN A 264 -44.92 -20.74 -26.76
N PRO A 265 -43.87 -20.12 -27.33
CA PRO A 265 -43.66 -18.69 -27.15
C PRO A 265 -44.83 -17.92 -27.77
N ALA A 266 -45.56 -17.14 -26.96
CA ALA A 266 -46.70 -16.34 -27.44
C ALA A 266 -46.26 -15.07 -28.19
N SER A 267 -45.04 -14.58 -27.92
CA SER A 267 -44.41 -13.45 -28.61
C SER A 267 -42.88 -13.59 -28.58
N LEU A 268 -42.19 -12.78 -29.39
CA LEU A 268 -40.73 -12.65 -29.28
C LEU A 268 -40.28 -12.13 -27.90
N THR A 269 -41.10 -11.33 -27.23
CA THR A 269 -40.86 -10.90 -25.84
C THR A 269 -40.89 -12.08 -24.87
N ASP A 270 -41.87 -12.97 -25.01
CA ASP A 270 -41.98 -14.17 -24.17
C ASP A 270 -40.83 -15.14 -24.42
N LEU A 271 -40.42 -15.28 -25.69
CA LEU A 271 -39.24 -16.05 -26.06
C LEU A 271 -37.96 -15.44 -25.45
N ALA A 272 -37.78 -14.11 -25.52
CA ALA A 272 -36.65 -13.42 -24.92
C ALA A 272 -36.56 -13.66 -23.40
N ASN A 273 -37.68 -13.52 -22.71
CA ASN A 273 -37.77 -13.77 -21.27
C ASN A 273 -37.47 -15.24 -20.95
N SER A 274 -37.95 -16.18 -21.75
CA SER A 274 -37.70 -17.61 -21.56
C SER A 274 -36.22 -17.96 -21.77
N ILE A 275 -35.56 -17.37 -22.77
CA ILE A 275 -34.13 -17.54 -23.02
C ILE A 275 -33.32 -17.01 -21.84
N ASN A 276 -33.58 -15.78 -21.40
CA ASN A 276 -32.84 -15.13 -20.32
C ASN A 276 -33.03 -15.80 -18.95
N ASN A 277 -34.15 -16.50 -18.74
CA ASN A 277 -34.41 -17.26 -17.52
C ASN A 277 -33.98 -18.73 -17.61
N SER A 278 -33.40 -19.18 -18.73
CA SER A 278 -32.97 -20.56 -18.90
C SER A 278 -31.61 -20.82 -18.23
N PRO A 279 -31.53 -21.69 -17.21
CA PRO A 279 -30.26 -22.01 -16.54
C PRO A 279 -29.33 -22.88 -17.42
N SER A 280 -29.86 -23.46 -18.51
CA SER A 280 -29.11 -24.36 -19.40
C SER A 280 -28.36 -23.63 -20.51
N LEU A 281 -28.69 -22.35 -20.76
CA LEU A 281 -28.05 -21.51 -21.78
C LEU A 281 -27.04 -20.56 -21.14
N VAL A 282 -25.92 -21.11 -20.65
CA VAL A 282 -24.85 -20.32 -20.06
C VAL A 282 -24.30 -19.33 -21.10
N GLY A 283 -24.18 -18.04 -20.76
CA GLY A 283 -23.58 -17.03 -21.63
C GLY A 283 -24.45 -16.58 -22.81
N VAL A 284 -25.66 -17.11 -22.97
CA VAL A 284 -26.61 -16.65 -23.98
C VAL A 284 -27.55 -15.62 -23.35
N SER A 285 -27.77 -14.50 -24.02
CA SER A 285 -28.78 -13.51 -23.66
C SER A 285 -29.63 -13.15 -24.88
N ALA A 286 -30.85 -12.68 -24.63
CA ALA A 286 -31.81 -12.31 -25.66
C ALA A 286 -32.39 -10.93 -25.35
N VAL A 287 -32.27 -9.99 -26.28
CA VAL A 287 -32.70 -8.59 -26.11
C VAL A 287 -33.50 -8.17 -27.34
N LEU A 288 -34.62 -7.48 -27.11
CA LEU A 288 -35.37 -6.87 -28.19
C LEU A 288 -34.64 -5.63 -28.73
N ASN A 289 -34.45 -5.57 -30.04
CA ASN A 289 -34.00 -4.38 -30.75
C ASN A 289 -35.15 -3.89 -31.65
N GLY A 290 -35.96 -2.96 -31.13
CA GLY A 290 -37.24 -2.63 -31.74
C GLY A 290 -38.24 -3.78 -31.59
N SER A 291 -38.75 -4.31 -32.72
CA SER A 291 -39.63 -5.47 -32.75
C SER A 291 -38.89 -6.81 -32.85
N ASP A 292 -37.63 -6.79 -33.28
CA ASP A 292 -36.84 -7.99 -33.56
C ASP A 292 -36.12 -8.46 -32.30
N LEU A 293 -35.88 -9.78 -32.20
CA LEU A 293 -35.21 -10.38 -31.07
C LEU A 293 -33.77 -10.71 -31.43
N VAL A 294 -32.81 -10.06 -30.76
CA VAL A 294 -31.39 -10.34 -30.92
C VAL A 294 -30.95 -11.31 -29.82
N VAL A 295 -30.52 -12.50 -30.22
CA VAL A 295 -29.91 -13.51 -29.34
C VAL A 295 -28.40 -13.41 -29.46
N ARG A 296 -27.70 -13.38 -28.33
CA ARG A 296 -26.24 -13.21 -28.25
C ARG A 296 -25.61 -14.26 -27.35
N ASP A 297 -24.56 -14.95 -27.80
CA ASP A 297 -23.63 -15.69 -26.93
C ASP A 297 -22.40 -14.81 -26.65
N SER A 298 -22.21 -14.43 -25.40
CA SER A 298 -21.12 -13.55 -24.95
C SER A 298 -19.73 -14.19 -24.96
N ARG A 299 -19.66 -15.49 -25.25
CA ARG A 299 -18.41 -16.26 -25.37
C ARG A 299 -18.07 -16.56 -26.83
N GLY A 300 -18.97 -16.26 -27.76
CA GLY A 300 -18.75 -16.49 -29.19
C GLY A 300 -18.99 -17.92 -29.68
N ASN A 301 -19.77 -18.74 -28.95
CA ASN A 301 -20.18 -20.03 -29.49
C ASN A 301 -21.20 -19.84 -30.60
N ASP A 302 -21.32 -20.82 -31.49
CA ASP A 302 -22.36 -20.79 -32.51
C ASP A 302 -23.75 -20.84 -31.88
N LEU A 303 -24.68 -20.12 -32.48
CA LEU A 303 -26.09 -20.14 -32.12
C LEU A 303 -26.82 -21.02 -33.14
N SER A 304 -27.26 -22.19 -32.69
CA SER A 304 -28.06 -23.13 -33.48
C SER A 304 -29.53 -22.97 -33.13
N PHE A 305 -30.35 -22.73 -34.14
CA PHE A 305 -31.80 -22.59 -34.01
C PHE A 305 -32.48 -23.74 -34.74
N THR A 306 -33.42 -24.38 -34.05
CA THR A 306 -34.32 -25.37 -34.66
C THR A 306 -35.74 -25.03 -34.25
N PHE A 307 -36.70 -25.22 -35.17
CA PHE A 307 -38.10 -24.95 -34.90
C PHE A 307 -38.95 -26.15 -35.30
N SER A 308 -40.07 -26.32 -34.60
CA SER A 308 -41.11 -27.28 -34.96
C SER A 308 -42.46 -26.66 -34.61
N GLY A 309 -43.46 -26.80 -35.49
CA GLY A 309 -44.77 -26.18 -35.34
C GLY A 309 -45.79 -26.82 -36.27
N ALA A 310 -47.03 -26.34 -36.23
CA ALA A 310 -48.11 -26.80 -37.10
C ALA A 310 -48.26 -25.88 -38.33
N ALA A 311 -49.19 -26.22 -39.22
CA ALA A 311 -49.45 -25.42 -40.42
C ALA A 311 -49.84 -23.98 -40.06
N GLY A 312 -49.17 -23.00 -40.65
CA GLY A 312 -49.38 -21.56 -40.40
C GLY A 312 -48.36 -20.94 -39.46
N ASP A 313 -47.50 -21.73 -38.80
CA ASP A 313 -46.40 -21.21 -38.00
C ASP A 313 -45.21 -20.79 -38.89
N SER A 314 -44.54 -19.71 -38.53
CA SER A 314 -43.32 -19.24 -39.19
C SER A 314 -42.25 -18.84 -38.19
N PHE A 315 -40.99 -19.08 -38.56
CA PHE A 315 -39.82 -18.71 -37.77
C PHE A 315 -38.66 -18.36 -38.71
N GLU A 316 -38.24 -17.10 -38.70
CA GLU A 316 -37.12 -16.62 -39.51
C GLU A 316 -36.00 -16.14 -38.60
N VAL A 317 -34.78 -16.62 -38.88
CA VAL A 317 -33.55 -16.19 -38.22
C VAL A 317 -32.64 -15.61 -39.28
N GLN A 318 -32.14 -14.43 -39.01
CA GLN A 318 -31.12 -13.78 -39.79
C GLN A 318 -29.83 -13.76 -38.96
N GLY A 319 -28.70 -14.07 -39.61
CA GLY A 319 -27.40 -13.77 -39.03
C GLY A 319 -27.28 -12.26 -38.78
N ALA A 320 -26.37 -11.85 -37.90
CA ALA A 320 -26.04 -10.44 -37.80
C ALA A 320 -25.48 -9.97 -39.14
N GLY A 321 -26.28 -9.20 -39.89
CA GLY A 321 -25.81 -8.49 -41.07
C GLY A 321 -24.71 -7.50 -40.66
N GLY A 322 -23.64 -7.46 -41.45
CA GLY A 322 -22.65 -6.39 -41.37
C GLY A 322 -23.23 -5.04 -41.78
#